data_AF-A0A2E0FEP5-F1
#
_entry.id   AF-A0A2E0FEP5-F1
#
_cell.length_a   1.000
_cell.length_b   1.000
_cell.length_c   1.000
_cell.angle_alpha   90.00
_cell.angle_beta   90.00
_cell.angle_gamma   90.00
#
_symmetry.space_group_name_H-M   'P 1'
#
loop_
_entity.id
_entity.type
_entity.pdbx_description
1 polymer ?
#
loop_
_entity_poly.entity_id
_entity_poly.type
_entity_poly.pdbx_seq_one_letter_code
_entity_poly.pdbx_strand_id
1 'polypeptide(L)'
;MPSVKLSGNAPFGRYTVLGTDGWTEITQDEACSVSHKWTVGKLSDPNLVISFGESDRETLLALEGRMLEVTLAELEIEGDASDVAKTLLGEKPKPKSKVSKAASKVVSKAAVKPKVEKPEESKDS
;
A
#
# COMPACT_ATOMS: atom_id res chain seq x y z
N MET A 1 10.58 -16.24 -5.73
CA MET A 1 9.51 -16.75 -4.86
C MET A 1 9.17 -15.67 -3.87
N PRO A 2 7.87 -15.42 -3.61
CA PRO A 2 7.45 -14.40 -2.67
C PRO A 2 7.88 -14.76 -1.25
N SER A 3 8.25 -13.75 -0.48
CA SER A 3 8.57 -13.88 0.92
C SER A 3 7.48 -13.27 1.78
N VAL A 4 7.23 -13.89 2.93
CA VAL A 4 6.25 -13.42 3.91
C VAL A 4 6.92 -13.27 5.26
N LYS A 5 6.59 -12.19 5.97
CA LYS A 5 6.97 -11.96 7.36
C LYS A 5 5.82 -11.34 8.12
N LEU A 6 5.91 -11.29 9.45
CA LEU A 6 4.90 -10.62 10.24
C LEU A 6 4.96 -9.11 10.13
N SER A 7 3.78 -8.51 10.09
CA SER A 7 3.60 -7.07 10.20
C SER A 7 3.98 -6.60 11.61
N GLY A 8 4.51 -5.37 11.69
CA GLY A 8 4.78 -4.67 12.96
C GLY A 8 3.55 -4.55 13.87
N ASN A 9 2.36 -4.57 13.26
CA ASN A 9 1.07 -4.43 13.94
C ASN A 9 0.41 -5.78 14.29
N ALA A 10 1.04 -6.91 13.97
CA ALA A 10 0.47 -8.21 14.30
C ALA A 10 0.32 -8.35 15.83
N PRO A 11 -0.82 -8.82 16.35
CA PRO A 11 -1.04 -8.94 17.80
C PRO A 11 -0.29 -10.12 18.44
N PHE A 12 0.49 -10.86 17.64
CA PHE A 12 1.25 -12.04 18.03
C PHE A 12 2.70 -11.92 17.55
N GLY A 13 3.63 -12.45 18.35
CA GLY A 13 5.06 -12.41 18.01
C GLY A 13 5.52 -13.50 17.02
N ARG A 14 4.67 -14.51 16.79
CA ARG A 14 4.97 -15.70 15.98
C ARG A 14 3.73 -16.15 15.22
N TYR A 15 3.92 -16.61 13.99
CA TYR A 15 2.83 -17.13 13.15
C TYR A 15 3.32 -18.29 12.30
N THR A 16 2.57 -19.38 12.26
CA THR A 16 2.95 -20.55 11.48
C THR A 16 2.37 -20.45 10.07
N VAL A 17 3.23 -20.47 9.06
CA VAL A 17 2.86 -20.49 7.65
C VAL A 17 3.27 -21.79 7.00
N LEU A 18 2.59 -22.14 5.91
CA LEU A 18 3.02 -23.24 5.04
C LEU A 18 4.01 -22.68 4.02
N GLY A 19 5.30 -22.76 4.35
CA GLY A 19 6.40 -22.43 3.47
C GLY A 19 6.63 -23.49 2.40
N THR A 20 7.67 -23.27 1.59
CA THR A 20 8.10 -24.21 0.55
C THR A 20 8.61 -25.53 1.11
N ASP A 21 9.25 -25.49 2.28
CA ASP A 21 9.89 -26.63 2.93
C ASP A 21 9.01 -27.29 4.01
N GLY A 22 7.77 -26.80 4.19
CA GLY A 22 6.80 -27.29 5.18
C GLY A 22 6.29 -26.19 6.10
N TRP A 23 5.81 -26.59 7.28
CA TRP A 23 5.34 -25.64 8.29
C TRP A 23 6.51 -24.89 8.90
N THR A 24 6.50 -23.57 8.79
CA THR A 24 7.56 -22.70 9.29
C THR A 24 6.95 -21.59 10.15
N GLU A 25 7.60 -21.29 11.27
CA GLU A 25 7.24 -20.15 12.11
C GLU A 25 7.94 -18.90 11.58
N ILE A 26 7.16 -17.85 11.31
CA ILE A 26 7.66 -16.53 10.91
C ILE A 26 7.51 -15.53 12.05
N THR A 27 8.43 -14.57 12.07
CA THR A 27 8.45 -13.44 13.02
C THR A 27 8.47 -12.12 12.25
N GLN A 28 8.63 -10.99 12.94
CA GLN A 28 8.74 -9.68 12.29
C GLN A 28 10.09 -9.48 11.59
N ASP A 29 11.13 -10.16 12.09
CA ASP A 29 12.50 -10.10 11.58
C ASP A 29 12.80 -11.22 10.57
N GLU A 30 12.14 -12.37 10.71
CA GLU A 30 12.37 -13.55 9.87
C GLU A 30 11.31 -13.69 8.79
N ALA A 31 11.75 -13.57 7.54
CA ALA A 31 10.93 -13.83 6.37
C ALA A 31 11.07 -15.29 5.92
N CYS A 32 9.96 -15.88 5.48
CA CYS A 32 9.90 -17.23 4.92
C CYS A 32 9.42 -17.18 3.46
N SER A 33 9.97 -18.06 2.63
CA SER A 33 9.54 -18.24 1.24
C SER A 33 8.23 -19.04 1.18
N VAL A 34 7.24 -18.51 0.47
CA VAL A 34 5.91 -19.14 0.31
C VAL A 34 5.56 -19.32 -1.15
N SER A 35 4.60 -20.22 -1.40
CA SER A 35 4.08 -20.42 -2.75
C SER A 35 3.19 -19.25 -3.19
N HIS A 36 3.20 -18.95 -4.49
CA HIS A 36 2.30 -17.93 -5.07
C HIS A 36 0.83 -18.20 -4.76
N LYS A 37 0.41 -19.47 -4.84
CA LYS A 37 -0.98 -19.87 -4.54
C LYS A 37 -1.39 -19.56 -3.11
N TRP A 38 -0.51 -19.82 -2.14
CA TRP A 38 -0.77 -19.47 -0.74
C TRP A 38 -0.82 -17.95 -0.55
N THR A 39 0.10 -17.26 -1.22
CA THR A 39 0.25 -15.80 -1.14
C THR A 39 -1.01 -15.08 -1.62
N VAL A 40 -1.57 -15.48 -2.76
CA VAL A 40 -2.80 -14.87 -3.32
C VAL A 40 -3.95 -14.89 -2.32
N GLY A 41 -4.15 -15.98 -1.58
CA GLY A 41 -5.22 -16.06 -0.58
C GLY A 41 -4.94 -15.30 0.72
N LYS A 42 -3.78 -14.65 0.83
CA LYS A 42 -3.29 -13.95 2.02
C LYS A 42 -2.86 -12.51 1.75
N LEU A 43 -3.08 -12.01 0.53
CA LEU A 43 -2.75 -10.63 0.16
C LEU A 43 -3.51 -9.60 1.02
N SER A 44 -4.76 -9.88 1.38
CA SER A 44 -5.56 -9.01 2.26
C SER A 44 -5.29 -9.18 3.75
N ASP A 45 -4.39 -10.08 4.19
CA ASP A 45 -4.15 -10.32 5.62
C ASP A 45 -3.33 -9.17 6.24
N PRO A 46 -3.90 -8.35 7.14
CA PRO A 46 -3.22 -7.17 7.68
C PRO A 46 -2.05 -7.52 8.61
N ASN A 47 -1.97 -8.77 9.06
CA ASN A 47 -0.90 -9.24 9.94
C ASN A 47 0.34 -9.70 9.16
N LEU A 48 0.23 -9.83 7.84
CA LEU A 48 1.30 -10.34 6.99
C LEU A 48 1.84 -9.24 6.09
N VAL A 49 3.16 -9.21 5.96
CA VAL A 49 3.84 -8.40 4.96
C VAL A 49 4.41 -9.36 3.93
N ILE A 50 3.79 -9.34 2.75
CA ILE A 50 4.19 -10.15 1.61
C ILE A 50 5.05 -9.27 0.69
N SER A 51 6.21 -9.78 0.29
CA SER A 51 7.13 -9.11 -0.62
C SER A 51 7.36 -9.98 -1.84
N PHE A 52 7.20 -9.38 -3.03
CA PHE A 52 7.52 -10.00 -4.30
C PHE A 52 8.84 -9.43 -4.83
N GLY A 53 9.70 -10.28 -5.37
CA GLY A 53 10.94 -9.88 -6.03
C GLY A 53 10.80 -9.91 -7.55
N GLU A 54 11.75 -9.31 -8.27
CA GLU A 54 11.73 -9.33 -9.75
C GLU A 54 11.71 -10.75 -10.34
N SER A 55 12.28 -11.73 -9.64
CA SER A 55 12.23 -13.14 -10.04
C SER A 55 10.80 -13.72 -10.05
N ASP A 56 9.83 -13.06 -9.43
CA ASP A 56 8.42 -13.46 -9.44
C ASP A 56 7.64 -12.90 -10.64
N ARG A 57 8.23 -11.94 -11.39
CA ARG A 57 7.56 -11.23 -12.50
C ARG A 57 6.96 -12.19 -13.52
N GLU A 58 7.71 -13.19 -13.98
CA GLU A 58 7.21 -14.15 -14.97
C GLU A 58 6.02 -14.96 -14.43
N THR A 59 6.05 -15.33 -13.15
CA THR A 59 4.95 -16.06 -12.52
C THR A 59 3.71 -15.18 -12.35
N LEU A 60 3.89 -13.91 -12.00
CA LEU A 60 2.80 -12.93 -11.89
C LEU A 60 2.17 -12.64 -13.26
N LEU A 61 2.97 -12.54 -14.32
CA LEU A 61 2.47 -12.34 -15.69
C LEU A 61 1.77 -13.58 -16.26
N ALA A 62 2.11 -14.76 -15.76
CA ALA A 62 1.47 -16.03 -16.13
C ALA A 62 0.19 -16.33 -15.33
N LEU A 63 -0.27 -15.41 -14.47
CA LEU A 63 -1.54 -15.57 -13.75
C LEU A 63 -2.72 -15.53 -14.72
N GLU A 64 -3.57 -16.56 -14.68
CA GLU A 64 -4.74 -16.68 -15.53
C GLU A 64 -5.96 -17.28 -14.79
N GLY A 65 -7.12 -17.15 -15.43
CA GLY A 65 -8.39 -17.67 -14.94
C GLY A 65 -8.71 -17.26 -13.50
N ARG A 66 -9.17 -18.22 -12.71
CA ARG A 66 -9.61 -17.98 -11.33
C ARG A 66 -8.52 -17.40 -10.43
N MET A 67 -7.25 -17.72 -10.68
CA MET A 67 -6.15 -17.21 -9.84
C MET A 67 -5.93 -15.71 -10.07
N LEU A 68 -6.02 -15.28 -11.33
CA LEU A 68 -5.96 -13.86 -11.69
C LEU A 68 -7.15 -13.10 -11.09
N GLU A 69 -8.37 -13.63 -11.25
CA GLU A 69 -9.60 -13.00 -10.72
C GLU A 69 -9.54 -12.76 -9.21
N VAL A 70 -9.10 -13.76 -8.45
CA VAL A 70 -8.94 -13.63 -6.99
C VAL A 70 -7.86 -12.62 -6.65
N THR A 71 -6.72 -12.64 -7.36
CA THR A 71 -5.62 -11.69 -7.09
C THR A 71 -6.04 -10.24 -7.34
N LEU A 72 -6.79 -9.99 -8.42
CA LEU A 72 -7.34 -8.67 -8.73
C LEU A 72 -8.32 -8.21 -7.64
N ALA A 73 -9.19 -9.11 -7.17
CA ALA A 73 -10.15 -8.82 -6.11
C ALA A 73 -9.46 -8.51 -4.77
N GLU A 74 -8.46 -9.29 -4.37
CA GLU A 74 -7.67 -9.08 -3.15
C GLU A 74 -6.88 -7.77 -3.17
N LEU A 75 -6.41 -7.35 -4.35
CA LEU A 75 -5.71 -6.07 -4.54
C LEU A 75 -6.65 -4.88 -4.76
N GLU A 76 -7.96 -5.12 -4.88
CA GLU A 76 -8.97 -4.11 -5.20
C GLU A 76 -8.65 -3.30 -6.48
N ILE A 77 -8.09 -3.98 -7.48
CA ILE A 77 -7.77 -3.42 -8.80
C ILE A 77 -8.55 -4.12 -9.91
N GLU A 78 -8.86 -3.37 -10.96
CA GLU A 78 -9.35 -3.92 -12.22
C GLU A 78 -8.19 -3.93 -13.21
N GLY A 79 -8.03 -5.01 -13.97
CA GLY A 79 -6.94 -5.12 -14.93
C GLY A 79 -6.61 -6.56 -15.30
N ASP A 80 -5.38 -6.76 -15.76
CA ASP A 80 -4.85 -8.06 -16.14
C ASP A 80 -3.60 -8.45 -15.31
N ALA A 81 -2.98 -9.57 -15.66
CA ALA A 81 -1.78 -10.08 -14.99
C ALA A 81 -0.61 -9.07 -14.98
N SER A 82 -0.52 -8.19 -15.99
CA SER A 82 0.46 -7.10 -16.03
C SER A 82 0.21 -6.07 -14.94
N ASP A 83 -1.05 -5.71 -14.69
CA ASP A 83 -1.40 -4.75 -13.64
C ASP A 83 -1.14 -5.31 -12.24
N VAL A 84 -1.39 -6.61 -12.05
CA VAL A 84 -1.01 -7.35 -10.84
C VAL A 84 0.51 -7.31 -10.63
N ALA A 85 1.28 -7.67 -11.66
CA ALA A 85 2.74 -7.68 -11.58
C ALA A 85 3.31 -6.30 -11.24
N LYS A 86 2.80 -5.24 -11.87
CA LYS A 86 3.22 -3.85 -11.56
C LYS A 86 2.92 -3.49 -10.11
N THR A 87 1.70 -3.78 -9.65
CA THR A 87 1.24 -3.44 -8.30
C THR A 87 2.07 -4.15 -7.23
N LEU A 88 2.29 -5.46 -7.38
CA LEU A 88 2.99 -6.29 -6.39
C LEU A 88 4.51 -6.09 -6.37
N LEU A 89 5.13 -5.77 -7.51
CA LEU A 89 6.56 -5.49 -7.60
C LEU A 89 6.91 -4.04 -7.22
N GLY A 90 5.93 -3.24 -6.80
CA GLY A 90 6.15 -1.85 -6.41
C GLY A 90 6.44 -0.91 -7.59
N GLU A 91 6.18 -1.34 -8.83
CA GLU A 91 6.05 -0.42 -9.96
C GLU A 91 4.76 0.36 -9.75
N LYS A 92 4.89 1.53 -9.07
CA LYS A 92 3.79 2.44 -8.73
C LYS A 92 2.72 2.41 -9.83
N PRO A 93 1.53 1.84 -9.56
CA PRO A 93 0.41 2.05 -10.47
C PRO A 93 0.18 3.55 -10.59
N LYS A 94 -0.06 4.04 -11.81
CA LYS A 94 -0.44 5.44 -12.01
C LYS A 94 -1.63 5.70 -11.08
N PRO A 95 -1.52 6.62 -10.11
CA PRO A 95 -2.61 6.86 -9.17
C PRO A 95 -3.88 7.17 -9.97
N LYS A 96 -4.99 6.51 -9.60
CA LYS A 96 -6.34 6.80 -10.12
C LYS A 96 -6.48 8.32 -10.14
N SER A 97 -6.56 8.94 -11.32
CA SER A 97 -6.94 10.35 -11.42
C SER A 97 -8.40 10.41 -10.98
N LYS A 98 -8.63 10.59 -9.69
CA LYS A 98 -9.89 11.14 -9.21
C LYS A 98 -9.99 12.50 -9.90
N VAL A 99 -10.86 12.58 -10.91
CA VAL A 99 -11.33 13.84 -11.48
C VAL A 99 -11.90 14.64 -10.31
N SER A 100 -11.03 15.46 -9.72
CA SER A 100 -11.38 16.42 -8.70
C SER A 100 -12.11 17.50 -9.45
N LYS A 101 -13.44 17.42 -9.40
CA LYS A 101 -14.36 18.45 -9.87
C LYS A 101 -13.91 19.75 -9.22
N ALA A 102 -13.37 20.65 -10.02
CA ALA A 102 -12.79 21.91 -9.59
C ALA A 102 -13.81 22.69 -8.76
N ALA A 103 -13.54 22.87 -7.47
CA ALA A 103 -14.17 23.92 -6.69
C ALA A 103 -13.50 25.23 -7.10
N SER A 104 -14.14 25.96 -8.02
CA SER A 104 -13.75 27.30 -8.43
C SER A 104 -13.65 28.21 -7.20
N LYS A 105 -12.43 28.54 -6.82
CA LYS A 105 -12.12 29.55 -5.82
C LYS A 105 -12.38 30.92 -6.44
N VAL A 106 -13.61 31.42 -6.28
CA VAL A 106 -13.93 32.82 -6.61
C VAL A 106 -13.17 33.70 -5.63
N VAL A 107 -12.17 34.39 -6.18
CA VAL A 107 -11.50 35.52 -5.56
C VAL A 107 -12.50 36.67 -5.47
N SER A 108 -12.78 37.14 -4.26
CA SER A 108 -13.33 38.47 -4.03
C SER A 108 -12.28 39.28 -3.28
N LYS A 109 -11.63 40.19 -4.01
CA LYS A 109 -10.63 41.15 -3.56
C LYS A 109 -11.25 42.55 -3.68
N ALA A 110 -11.47 43.22 -2.56
CA ALA A 110 -11.67 44.67 -2.44
C ALA A 110 -11.47 45.05 -0.96
N ALA A 111 -10.34 45.64 -0.55
CA ALA A 111 -10.09 47.09 -0.44
C ALA A 111 -11.13 47.75 0.50
N VAL A 112 -10.79 48.35 1.65
CA VAL A 112 -10.15 49.68 1.79
C VAL A 112 -9.80 49.92 3.30
N LYS A 113 -8.61 50.47 3.59
CA LYS A 113 -8.14 51.04 4.90
C LYS A 113 -8.82 52.43 5.15
N PRO A 114 -8.61 53.23 6.23
CA PRO A 114 -7.75 53.12 7.44
C PRO A 114 -8.54 53.48 8.75
N LYS A 115 -8.00 53.54 9.98
CA LYS A 115 -7.31 54.73 10.56
C LYS A 115 -7.15 54.57 12.09
N VAL A 116 -5.92 54.81 12.61
CA VAL A 116 -5.50 55.44 13.90
C VAL A 116 -5.95 54.75 15.21
N GLU A 117 -5.14 54.48 16.25
CA GLU A 117 -4.18 55.32 17.01
C GLU A 117 -3.21 54.42 17.83
N LYS A 118 -1.96 54.89 18.03
CA LYS A 118 -0.97 54.47 19.06
C LYS A 118 -1.20 55.30 20.34
N PRO A 119 -0.48 55.19 21.49
CA PRO A 119 0.58 54.26 21.95
C PRO A 119 0.27 53.69 23.37
N GLU A 120 1.05 52.75 23.94
CA GLU A 120 2.05 52.95 25.02
C GLU A 120 2.69 51.57 25.28
N GLU A 121 4.02 51.42 25.25
CA GLU A 121 4.93 51.34 26.42
C GLU A 121 4.59 50.21 27.42
N SER A 122 5.49 49.37 27.95
CA SER A 122 6.96 49.34 27.97
C SER A 122 7.45 47.97 28.51
N LYS A 123 8.64 47.55 28.05
CA LYS A 123 9.75 46.79 28.66
C LYS A 123 9.53 45.71 29.77
N ASP A 124 10.12 44.55 29.48
CA ASP A 124 11.27 43.92 30.19
C ASP A 124 11.35 44.02 31.73
N SER A 125 11.13 42.90 32.43
CA SER A 125 12.02 42.28 33.45
C SER A 125 11.29 41.18 34.21
#